data_AF-A0A2N0V422-F1
#
_entry.id   AF-A0A2N0V422-F1
#
_cell.length_a   1.000
_cell.length_b   1.000
_cell.length_c   1.000
_cell.angle_alpha   90.00
_cell.angle_beta   90.00
_cell.angle_gamma   90.00
#
_symmetry.space_group_name_H-M   'P 1'
#
loop_
_entity.id
_entity.type
_entity.pdbx_description
1 polymer ?
#
loop_
_entity_poly.entity_id
_entity_poly.type
_entity_poly.pdbx_seq_one_letter_code
_entity_poly.pdbx_strand_id
1 'polypeptide(L)'
;MKTNLLALLTLAAVAITPSLASADAAATCKGCHNGSVAPAVDALKAKFKTADELVAGAKASTNPMMKPMQGDEAKLKAAAAEIYK
;
A
#
# COMPACT_ATOMS: atom_id res chain seq x y z
N MET A 1 3.24 36.27 -49.37
CA MET A 1 2.27 36.85 -48.40
C MET A 1 1.72 35.72 -47.55
N LYS A 2 1.73 35.89 -46.22
CA LYS A 2 0.84 35.24 -45.22
C LYS A 2 1.01 33.72 -45.06
N THR A 3 1.24 33.13 -43.90
CA THR A 3 1.55 33.59 -42.54
C THR A 3 1.98 32.32 -41.83
N ASN A 4 2.96 32.42 -40.95
CA ASN A 4 3.36 31.36 -40.04
C ASN A 4 2.17 30.89 -39.17
N LEU A 5 2.39 29.78 -38.49
CA LEU A 5 1.90 29.51 -37.13
C LEU A 5 0.63 28.66 -37.01
N LEU A 6 0.81 27.34 -37.07
CA LEU A 6 0.03 26.39 -36.26
C LEU A 6 1.05 25.40 -35.69
N ALA A 7 1.93 25.83 -34.79
CA ALA A 7 1.69 25.83 -33.34
C ALA A 7 1.33 24.41 -32.85
N LEU A 8 2.36 23.74 -32.31
CA LEU A 8 2.27 22.54 -31.52
C LEU A 8 1.16 22.70 -30.46
N LEU A 9 0.14 21.86 -30.52
CA LEU A 9 -0.63 21.48 -29.33
C LEU A 9 -0.28 20.04 -28.98
N THR A 10 0.84 19.88 -28.30
CA THR A 10 1.08 18.75 -27.39
C THR A 10 0.06 18.85 -26.26
N LEU A 11 -1.13 18.28 -26.48
CA LEU A 11 -2.08 18.04 -25.40
C LEU A 11 -1.55 16.85 -24.60
N ALA A 12 -0.68 17.14 -23.63
CA ALA A 12 -0.38 16.22 -22.55
C ALA A 12 -1.70 15.94 -21.83
N ALA A 13 -2.34 14.83 -22.19
CA ALA A 13 -3.40 14.24 -21.40
C ALA A 13 -2.77 13.80 -20.07
N VAL A 14 -2.73 14.72 -19.11
CA VAL A 14 -2.49 14.42 -17.71
C VAL A 14 -3.50 13.33 -17.35
N ALA A 15 -2.96 12.14 -17.08
CA ALA A 15 -3.70 11.01 -16.55
C ALA A 15 -4.31 11.40 -15.20
N ILE A 16 -5.51 11.98 -15.23
CA ILE A 16 -6.39 12.03 -14.06
C ILE A 16 -7.11 10.68 -14.04
N THR A 17 -6.37 9.61 -13.76
CA THR A 17 -7.00 8.43 -13.19
C THR A 17 -7.15 8.75 -11.71
N PRO A 18 -8.37 8.92 -11.17
CA PRO A 18 -8.54 8.76 -9.74
C PRO A 18 -8.01 7.36 -9.43
N SER A 19 -6.88 7.31 -8.74
CA SER A 19 -6.32 6.06 -8.26
C SER A 19 -7.37 5.48 -7.31
N LEU A 20 -8.16 4.55 -7.81
CA LEU A 20 -9.12 3.74 -7.04
C LEU A 20 -8.41 2.82 -6.02
N ALA A 21 -7.10 3.00 -5.80
CA ALA A 21 -6.42 2.52 -4.61
C ALA A 21 -6.82 3.46 -3.46
N SER A 22 -7.62 3.07 -2.48
CA SER A 22 -8.12 1.76 -2.07
C SER A 22 -9.10 2.07 -0.95
N ALA A 23 -10.21 1.32 -0.84
CA ALA A 23 -10.85 1.21 0.47
C ALA A 23 -9.77 0.72 1.44
N ASP A 24 -9.34 1.58 2.39
CA ASP A 24 -8.35 1.39 3.46
C ASP A 24 -7.61 0.04 3.36
N ALA A 25 -6.46 0.02 2.66
CA ALA A 25 -5.77 -1.24 2.37
C ALA A 25 -5.31 -1.92 3.68
N ALA A 26 -5.12 -1.14 4.73
CA ALA A 26 -4.83 -1.61 6.07
C ALA A 26 -6.07 -2.08 6.86
N ALA A 27 -7.31 -1.86 6.42
CA ALA A 27 -8.52 -2.14 7.22
C ALA A 27 -8.63 -3.62 7.57
N THR A 28 -8.35 -4.49 6.59
CA THR A 28 -8.33 -5.93 6.82
C THR A 28 -7.23 -6.32 7.80
N CYS A 29 -6.09 -5.61 7.79
CA CYS A 29 -4.99 -5.85 8.71
C CYS A 29 -5.34 -5.39 10.13
N LYS A 30 -5.97 -4.22 10.29
CA LYS A 30 -6.45 -3.67 11.57
C LYS A 30 -7.50 -4.56 12.24
N GLY A 31 -8.29 -5.30 11.46
CA GLY A 31 -9.27 -6.26 11.98
C GLY A 31 -8.64 -7.30 12.92
N CYS A 32 -7.43 -7.77 12.61
CA CYS A 32 -6.69 -8.71 13.46
C CYS A 32 -5.62 -8.00 14.32
N HIS A 33 -4.91 -7.02 13.77
CA HIS A 33 -3.86 -6.26 14.45
C HIS A 33 -4.43 -5.07 15.25
N ASN A 34 -5.29 -5.39 16.20
CA ASN A 34 -5.99 -4.44 17.07
C ASN A 34 -5.52 -4.48 18.55
N GLY A 35 -4.51 -5.31 18.86
CA GLY A 35 -3.99 -5.49 20.22
C GLY A 35 -4.72 -6.56 21.04
N SER A 36 -5.85 -7.08 20.55
CA SER A 36 -6.60 -8.16 21.21
C SER A 36 -6.37 -9.53 20.55
N VAL A 37 -6.43 -9.59 19.21
CA VAL A 37 -6.24 -10.86 18.46
C VAL A 37 -4.78 -11.05 18.05
N ALA A 38 -4.16 -9.98 17.56
CA ALA A 38 -2.75 -9.92 17.22
C ALA A 38 -2.17 -8.57 17.70
N PRO A 39 -0.83 -8.41 17.76
CA PRO A 39 -0.21 -7.17 18.17
C PRO A 39 -0.76 -5.98 17.39
N ALA A 40 -1.08 -4.88 18.08
CA ALA A 40 -1.58 -3.68 17.44
C ALA A 40 -0.56 -3.12 16.43
N VAL A 41 -1.04 -2.33 15.47
CA VAL A 41 -0.19 -1.70 14.45
C VAL A 41 0.99 -0.93 15.06
N ASP A 42 0.80 -0.26 16.19
CA ASP A 42 1.90 0.45 16.87
C ASP A 42 2.99 -0.49 17.38
N ALA A 43 2.61 -1.68 17.87
CA ALA A 43 3.57 -2.72 18.27
C ALA A 43 4.29 -3.31 17.04
N LEU A 44 3.63 -3.36 15.87
CA LEU A 44 4.29 -3.72 14.62
C LEU A 44 5.33 -2.66 14.21
N LYS A 45 5.00 -1.36 14.28
CA LYS A 45 5.94 -0.26 14.00
C LYS A 45 7.10 -0.19 15.02
N ALA A 46 6.87 -0.66 16.24
CA ALA A 46 7.94 -0.80 17.22
C ALA A 46 8.94 -1.92 16.84
N LYS A 47 8.48 -3.00 16.21
CA LYS A 47 9.29 -4.15 15.81
C LYS A 47 9.92 -4.00 14.42
N PHE A 48 9.15 -3.54 13.44
CA PHE A 48 9.56 -3.34 12.06
C PHE A 48 9.60 -1.85 11.79
N LYS A 49 10.74 -1.32 11.39
CA LYS A 49 10.97 0.13 11.26
C LYS A 49 10.60 0.65 9.88
N THR A 50 10.50 -0.24 8.90
CA THR A 50 10.17 0.10 7.52
C THR A 50 9.02 -0.74 6.98
N ALA A 51 8.39 -0.26 5.91
CA ALA A 51 7.35 -1.00 5.21
C ALA A 51 7.88 -2.34 4.68
N ASP A 52 9.11 -2.36 4.15
CA ASP A 52 9.73 -3.59 3.64
C ASP A 52 10.00 -4.61 4.74
N GLU A 53 10.47 -4.16 5.91
CA GLU A 53 10.65 -5.03 7.08
C GLU A 53 9.32 -5.62 7.55
N LEU A 54 8.23 -4.82 7.55
CA LEU A 54 6.91 -5.32 7.91
C LEU A 54 6.41 -6.37 6.93
N VAL A 55 6.57 -6.16 5.61
CA VAL A 55 6.18 -7.13 4.57
C VAL A 55 6.99 -8.41 4.70
N ALA A 56 8.31 -8.30 4.89
CA ALA A 56 9.18 -9.46 5.11
C ALA A 56 8.77 -10.22 6.37
N GLY A 57 8.50 -9.52 7.46
CA GLY A 57 8.00 -10.10 8.71
C GLY A 57 6.65 -10.80 8.57
N ALA A 58 5.73 -10.23 7.79
CA ALA A 58 4.44 -10.85 7.50
C ALA A 58 4.60 -12.16 6.70
N LYS A 59 5.44 -12.14 5.65
CA LYS A 59 5.76 -13.31 4.81
C LYS A 59 6.47 -14.41 5.60
N ALA A 60 7.34 -14.04 6.55
CA ALA A 60 8.08 -14.97 7.40
C ALA A 60 7.31 -15.44 8.65
N SER A 61 6.11 -14.91 8.90
CA SER A 61 5.33 -15.27 10.08
C SER A 61 5.02 -16.77 10.11
N THR A 62 5.23 -17.41 11.25
CA THR A 62 4.87 -18.81 11.46
C THR A 62 3.45 -18.99 12.00
N ASN A 63 2.74 -17.88 12.27
CA ASN A 63 1.39 -17.94 12.81
C ASN A 63 0.41 -18.42 11.73
N PRO A 64 -0.32 -19.53 11.95
CA PRO A 64 -1.27 -20.07 10.96
C PRO A 64 -2.33 -19.07 10.49
N MET A 65 -2.71 -18.11 11.34
CA MET A 65 -3.70 -17.08 10.99
C MET A 65 -3.19 -16.08 9.93
N MET A 66 -1.87 -15.90 9.80
CA MET A 66 -1.29 -15.03 8.77
C MET A 66 -1.18 -15.69 7.40
N LYS A 67 -1.30 -17.01 7.33
CA LYS A 67 -1.11 -17.79 6.10
C LYS A 67 -1.93 -17.30 4.89
N PRO A 68 -3.22 -16.90 5.04
CA PRO A 68 -4.00 -16.35 3.93
C PRO A 68 -3.48 -15.01 3.40
N MET A 69 -2.75 -14.24 4.21
CA MET A 69 -2.22 -12.93 3.83
C MET A 69 -0.82 -13.03 3.20
N GLN A 70 -0.07 -14.11 3.46
CA GLN A 70 1.32 -14.28 3.01
C GLN A 70 1.47 -14.40 1.49
N GLY A 71 0.45 -14.95 0.82
CA GLY A 71 0.46 -15.13 -0.63
C GLY A 71 0.17 -13.86 -1.42
N ASP A 72 -0.38 -12.83 -0.79
CA ASP A 72 -0.79 -11.59 -1.46
C ASP A 72 0.22 -10.47 -1.19
N GLU A 73 1.35 -10.53 -1.89
CA GLU A 73 2.43 -9.56 -1.73
C GLU A 73 1.99 -8.13 -2.07
N ALA A 74 1.10 -7.97 -3.06
CA ALA A 74 0.58 -6.67 -3.44
C ALA A 74 -0.23 -6.04 -2.30
N LYS A 75 -1.10 -6.83 -1.66
CA LYS A 75 -1.87 -6.39 -0.49
C LYS A 75 -0.97 -6.09 0.70
N LEU A 76 0.04 -6.92 0.97
CA LEU A 76 1.01 -6.66 2.05
C LEU A 76 1.76 -5.34 1.83
N LYS A 77 2.23 -5.07 0.60
CA LYS A 77 2.91 -3.82 0.26
C LYS A 77 1.99 -2.61 0.36
N ALA A 78 0.74 -2.72 -0.11
CA ALA A 78 -0.23 -1.63 -0.02
C ALA A 78 -0.57 -1.29 1.44
N ALA A 79 -0.83 -2.31 2.27
CA ALA A 79 -1.10 -2.12 3.69
C ALA A 79 0.12 -1.57 4.44
N ALA A 80 1.32 -2.06 4.16
CA ALA A 80 2.54 -1.55 4.76
C ALA A 80 2.80 -0.09 4.37
N ALA A 81 2.66 0.27 3.08
CA ALA A 81 2.78 1.65 2.64
C ALA A 81 1.79 2.57 3.37
N GLU A 82 0.57 2.11 3.66
CA GLU A 82 -0.42 2.88 4.42
C GLU A 82 -0.08 3.01 5.92
N ILE A 83 0.44 1.95 6.53
CA ILE A 83 0.85 1.92 7.95
C ILE A 83 2.02 2.86 8.26
N TYR A 84 2.93 3.06 7.30
CA TYR A 84 4.13 3.91 7.44
C TYR A 84 4.02 5.28 6.75
N LYS A 85 2.85 5.63 6.19
CA LYS A 85 2.52 7.04 5.95
C LYS A 85 2.44 7.79 7.29
#